data_AF-A0A6H5G5I0-F1
#
_entry.id   AF-A0A6H5G5I0-F1
#
_cell.length_a   1.000
_cell.length_b   1.000
_cell.length_c   1.000
_cell.angle_alpha   90.00
_cell.angle_beta   90.00
_cell.angle_gamma   90.00
#
_symmetry.space_group_name_H-M   'P 1'
#
loop_
_entity.id
_entity.type
_entity.pdbx_description
1 polymer ?
#
loop_
_entity_poly.entity_id
_entity_poly.type
_entity_poly.pdbx_seq_one_letter_code
_entity_poly.pdbx_strand_id
1 'polypeptide(L)'
;MERKPVLTTTEITTELELHVQEPIDGHPLWGSRFLVKDRAACLKAYQNLIRSGAGVLMTNTYQATPDAFVKHMGLTEREAADIFEDSVKICQQAIELEKKKGEVSICGAIGSLNALRGDGSEYSGEFCNTYSDQEYLDMHRPRVKALVESGVDFLCFETLPCSKEALALIGLLEEFPNVKAWISFFRQGKGSVNIKIRTGTSPTQSKPLVIVTSDFAEHQRNIQRRNLCRRGC
;
A
#
# COMPACT_ATOMS: atom_id res chain seq x y z
N MET A 1 -2.13 26.67 -16.73
CA MET A 1 -1.46 26.42 -15.44
C MET A 1 -0.60 25.19 -15.62
N GLU A 2 0.72 25.34 -15.57
CA GLU A 2 1.67 24.24 -15.80
C GLU A 2 1.62 23.29 -14.59
N ARG A 3 1.21 22.04 -14.80
CA ARG A 3 1.17 21.03 -13.73
C ARG A 3 2.59 20.53 -13.49
N LYS A 4 3.16 20.86 -12.33
CA LYS A 4 4.46 20.34 -11.92
C LYS A 4 4.35 18.85 -11.55
N PRO A 5 5.37 18.02 -11.84
CA PRO A 5 5.42 16.65 -11.35
C PRO A 5 5.30 16.60 -9.83
N VAL A 6 4.52 15.65 -9.32
CA VAL A 6 4.40 15.38 -7.88
C VAL A 6 5.31 14.21 -7.53
N LEU A 7 6.23 14.42 -6.60
CA LEU A 7 7.09 13.36 -6.08
C LEU A 7 6.31 12.56 -5.04
N THR A 8 6.27 11.25 -5.23
CA THR A 8 5.64 10.32 -4.28
C THR A 8 6.75 9.62 -3.51
N THR A 9 6.51 9.24 -2.25
CA THR A 9 7.45 8.33 -1.56
C THR A 9 7.37 6.97 -2.22
N THR A 10 8.52 6.43 -2.64
CA THR A 10 8.64 5.00 -2.90
C THR A 10 8.98 4.33 -1.59
N GLU A 11 7.99 3.69 -0.96
CA GLU A 11 8.10 2.78 0.19
C GLU A 11 8.80 3.29 1.47
N ILE A 12 8.03 3.43 2.57
CA ILE A 12 8.56 3.85 3.89
C ILE A 12 9.60 2.86 4.47
N THR A 13 9.52 1.58 4.14
CA THR A 13 10.30 0.52 4.77
C THR A 13 11.81 0.69 4.61
N THR A 14 12.27 1.18 3.45
CA THR A 14 13.70 1.43 3.18
C THR A 14 14.22 2.56 4.07
N GLU A 15 13.43 3.61 4.26
CA GLU A 15 13.80 4.68 5.20
C GLU A 15 13.71 4.17 6.65
N LEU A 16 12.72 3.35 6.96
CA LEU A 16 12.51 2.77 8.30
C LEU A 16 13.71 1.93 8.75
N GLU A 17 14.42 1.24 7.86
CA GLU A 17 15.67 0.51 8.15
C GLU A 17 16.72 1.37 8.87
N LEU A 18 16.73 2.69 8.62
CA LEU A 18 17.68 3.60 9.25
C LEU A 18 17.34 3.92 10.72
N HIS A 19 16.11 3.60 11.15
CA HIS A 19 15.57 3.99 12.46
C HIS A 19 15.27 2.79 13.37
N VAL A 20 15.38 1.56 12.87
CA VAL A 20 15.08 0.32 13.61
C VAL A 20 16.29 -0.60 13.67
N GLN A 21 16.39 -1.40 14.74
CA GLN A 21 17.49 -2.37 14.90
C GLN A 21 17.15 -3.75 14.34
N GLU A 22 15.86 -4.09 14.25
CA GLU A 22 15.40 -5.36 13.70
C GLU A 22 15.31 -5.29 12.16
N PRO A 23 15.66 -6.36 11.43
CA PRO A 23 15.54 -6.38 9.97
C PRO A 23 14.09 -6.21 9.53
N ILE A 24 13.82 -5.48 8.44
CA ILE A 24 12.43 -5.26 7.99
C ILE A 24 11.77 -6.56 7.52
N ASP A 25 12.51 -7.42 6.84
CA ASP A 25 12.01 -8.68 6.30
C ASP A 25 11.90 -9.81 7.35
N GLY A 26 11.42 -10.97 6.90
CA GLY A 26 11.36 -12.19 7.73
C GLY A 26 10.15 -12.31 8.68
N HIS A 27 9.41 -11.23 8.93
CA HIS A 27 8.16 -11.24 9.70
C HIS A 27 6.92 -11.16 8.78
N PRO A 28 5.81 -11.88 8.98
CA PRO A 28 4.65 -11.83 8.06
C PRO A 28 4.02 -10.44 7.81
N LEU A 29 4.31 -9.46 8.68
CA LEU A 29 3.89 -8.07 8.57
C LEU A 29 5.00 -7.12 8.04
N TRP A 30 6.15 -7.65 7.60
CA TRP A 30 7.43 -6.92 7.37
C TRP A 30 7.53 -5.61 8.15
N GLY A 31 7.54 -4.46 7.46
CA GLY A 31 7.65 -3.14 8.05
C GLY A 31 6.41 -2.64 8.78
N SER A 32 5.20 -3.14 8.47
CA SER A 32 3.97 -2.67 9.13
C SER A 32 3.90 -3.05 10.60
N ARG A 33 4.65 -4.08 11.03
CA ARG A 33 4.77 -4.44 12.45
C ARG A 33 5.31 -3.30 13.32
N PHE A 34 6.09 -2.38 12.75
CA PHE A 34 6.65 -1.24 13.49
C PHE A 34 5.61 -0.17 13.81
N LEU A 35 4.43 -0.21 13.18
CA LEU A 35 3.27 0.55 13.66
C LEU A 35 2.89 0.17 15.10
N VAL A 36 3.22 -1.06 15.52
CA VAL A 36 3.03 -1.54 16.89
C VAL A 36 4.33 -1.41 17.69
N LYS A 37 5.44 -1.92 17.15
CA LYS A 37 6.71 -2.04 17.88
C LYS A 37 7.44 -0.71 18.11
N ASP A 38 7.42 0.20 17.12
CA ASP A 38 8.20 1.44 17.17
C ASP A 38 7.58 2.55 16.32
N ARG A 39 6.50 3.14 16.83
CA ARG A 39 5.82 4.28 16.19
C ARG A 39 6.75 5.49 16.01
N ALA A 40 7.72 5.66 16.89
CA ALA A 40 8.67 6.77 16.81
C ALA A 40 9.65 6.62 15.63
N ALA A 41 10.08 5.39 15.33
CA ALA A 41 10.86 5.11 14.12
C ALA A 41 10.05 5.40 12.84
N CYS A 42 8.78 4.99 12.79
CA CYS A 42 7.90 5.33 11.65
C CYS A 42 7.75 6.85 11.48
N LEU A 43 7.56 7.59 12.57
CA LEU A 43 7.48 9.06 12.52
C LEU A 43 8.75 9.69 11.94
N LYS A 44 9.93 9.28 12.43
CA LYS A 44 11.23 9.78 11.95
C LYS A 44 11.43 9.48 10.46
N ALA A 45 11.05 8.28 10.02
CA ALA A 45 11.12 7.91 8.62
C ALA A 45 10.26 8.83 7.75
N TYR A 46 9.01 9.10 8.14
CA TYR A 46 8.16 10.04 7.40
C TYR A 46 8.70 11.46 7.40
N GLN A 47 9.26 11.96 8.51
CA GLN A 47 9.90 13.28 8.53
C GLN A 47 11.07 13.37 7.52
N ASN A 48 11.90 12.33 7.42
CA ASN A 48 13.01 12.30 6.48
C ASN A 48 12.53 12.26 5.01
N LEU A 49 11.46 11.50 4.73
CA LEU A 49 10.84 11.48 3.41
C LEU A 49 10.28 12.85 3.01
N ILE A 50 9.61 13.55 3.94
CA ILE A 50 9.12 14.92 3.72
C ILE A 50 10.30 15.87 3.44
N ARG A 51 11.36 15.84 4.26
CA ARG A 51 12.56 16.68 4.08
C ARG A 51 13.27 16.43 2.76
N SER A 52 13.15 15.22 2.23
CA SER A 52 13.68 14.83 0.93
C SER A 52 12.81 15.29 -0.26
N GLY A 53 11.67 15.94 0.01
CA GLY A 53 10.81 16.56 -1.00
C GLY A 53 9.60 15.72 -1.40
N ALA A 54 9.23 14.70 -0.63
CA ALA A 54 8.03 13.92 -0.89
C ALA A 54 6.77 14.80 -0.80
N GLY A 55 5.95 14.80 -1.87
CA GLY A 55 4.62 15.43 -1.92
C GLY A 55 3.48 14.46 -1.61
N VAL A 56 3.74 13.16 -1.56
CA VAL A 56 2.77 12.14 -1.14
C VAL A 56 3.46 11.14 -0.23
N LEU A 57 2.92 10.90 0.96
CA LEU A 57 3.34 9.84 1.88
C LEU A 57 2.42 8.63 1.73
N MET A 58 3.01 7.45 1.55
CA MET A 58 2.27 6.18 1.56
C MET A 58 2.23 5.60 2.98
N THR A 59 1.05 5.20 3.45
CA THR A 59 0.90 4.56 4.78
C THR A 59 1.70 3.25 4.85
N ASN A 60 2.15 2.85 6.04
CA ASN A 60 2.92 1.62 6.23
C ASN A 60 1.99 0.39 6.30
N THR A 61 1.08 0.26 5.32
CA THR A 61 -0.04 -0.69 5.33
C THR A 61 -0.10 -1.61 4.11
N TYR A 62 0.94 -1.60 3.26
CA TYR A 62 1.03 -2.40 2.03
C TYR A 62 0.63 -3.87 2.21
N GLN A 63 1.10 -4.51 3.28
CA GLN A 63 0.79 -5.92 3.61
C GLN A 63 -0.12 -6.07 4.84
N ALA A 64 -0.60 -4.95 5.39
CA ALA A 64 -1.35 -4.95 6.63
C ALA A 64 -2.79 -5.42 6.43
N THR A 65 -3.23 -6.35 7.26
CA THR A 65 -4.65 -6.66 7.51
C THR A 65 -4.90 -6.69 9.01
N PRO A 66 -6.12 -6.37 9.48
CA PRO A 66 -6.46 -6.52 10.89
C PRO A 66 -6.17 -7.94 11.39
N ASP A 67 -6.56 -8.97 10.64
CA ASP A 67 -6.32 -10.37 10.97
C ASP A 67 -4.84 -10.71 11.14
N ALA A 68 -3.96 -10.13 10.31
CA ALA A 68 -2.53 -10.36 10.41
C ALA A 68 -1.95 -9.75 11.69
N PHE A 69 -2.45 -8.59 12.13
CA PHE A 69 -2.06 -8.00 13.42
C PHE A 69 -2.56 -8.83 14.60
N VAL A 70 -3.79 -9.33 14.56
CA VAL A 70 -4.30 -10.26 15.60
C VAL A 70 -3.42 -11.51 15.67
N LYS A 71 -3.20 -12.16 14.52
CA LYS A 71 -2.48 -13.44 14.44
C LYS A 71 -0.99 -13.34 14.78
N HIS A 72 -0.32 -12.26 14.35
CA HIS A 72 1.15 -12.17 14.42
C HIS A 72 1.67 -11.20 15.48
N MET A 73 0.84 -10.28 15.98
CA MET A 73 1.22 -9.33 17.02
C MET A 73 0.43 -9.52 18.33
N GLY A 74 -0.53 -10.44 18.37
CA GLY A 74 -1.31 -10.74 19.58
C GLY A 74 -2.27 -9.61 19.98
N LEU A 75 -2.65 -8.76 19.02
CA LEU A 75 -3.62 -7.68 19.24
C LEU A 75 -5.05 -8.23 19.27
N THR A 76 -5.93 -7.53 19.96
CA THR A 76 -7.38 -7.71 19.81
C THR A 76 -7.86 -7.20 18.45
N GLU A 77 -9.03 -7.65 17.99
CA GLU A 77 -9.62 -7.15 16.73
C GLU A 77 -9.76 -5.62 16.71
N ARG A 78 -10.12 -5.04 17.86
CA ARG A 78 -10.23 -3.58 18.02
C ARG A 78 -8.88 -2.91 17.87
N GLU A 79 -7.87 -3.36 18.61
CA GLU A 79 -6.52 -2.79 18.51
C GLU A 79 -5.94 -2.94 17.10
N ALA A 80 -6.19 -4.08 16.44
CA ALA A 80 -5.74 -4.33 15.08
C ALA A 80 -6.42 -3.40 14.05
N ALA A 81 -7.70 -3.06 14.26
CA ALA A 81 -8.39 -2.05 13.44
C ALA A 81 -7.81 -0.65 13.67
N ASP A 82 -7.51 -0.30 14.92
CA ASP A 82 -6.95 1.00 15.31
C ASP A 82 -5.54 1.24 14.69
N ILE A 83 -4.80 0.18 14.31
CA ILE A 83 -3.49 0.32 13.65
C ILE A 83 -3.54 1.09 12.31
N PHE A 84 -4.64 0.98 11.56
CA PHE A 84 -4.79 1.72 10.31
C PHE A 84 -4.93 3.23 10.57
N GLU A 85 -5.71 3.58 11.60
CA GLU A 85 -5.86 4.96 12.05
C GLU A 85 -4.53 5.51 12.56
N ASP A 86 -3.81 4.72 13.36
CA ASP A 86 -2.46 5.06 13.83
C ASP A 86 -1.49 5.30 12.67
N SER A 87 -1.51 4.46 11.63
CA SER A 87 -0.63 4.66 10.47
C SER A 87 -0.90 6.00 9.79
N VAL A 88 -2.17 6.43 9.68
CA VAL A 88 -2.53 7.72 9.10
C VAL A 88 -2.15 8.87 10.05
N LYS A 89 -2.40 8.73 11.35
CA LYS A 89 -2.02 9.72 12.37
C LYS A 89 -0.53 9.98 12.41
N ILE A 90 0.31 8.96 12.24
CA ILE A 90 1.77 9.14 12.20
C ILE A 90 2.17 9.97 10.97
N CYS A 91 1.57 9.73 9.79
CA CYS A 91 1.78 10.57 8.61
C CYS A 91 1.36 12.03 8.87
N GLN A 92 0.17 12.24 9.44
CA GLN A 92 -0.35 13.57 9.77
C GLN A 92 0.58 14.29 10.77
N GLN A 93 1.06 13.58 11.78
CA GLN A 93 2.00 14.10 12.76
C GLN A 93 3.33 14.50 12.10
N ALA A 94 3.86 13.71 11.18
CA ALA A 94 5.07 14.06 10.43
C ALA A 94 4.86 15.35 9.60
N ILE A 95 3.72 15.45 8.91
CA ILE A 95 3.36 16.64 8.10
C ILE A 95 3.25 17.89 8.96
N GLU A 96 2.64 17.79 10.15
CA GLU A 96 2.50 18.90 11.09
C GLU A 96 3.87 19.33 11.64
N LEU A 97 4.70 18.38 12.08
CA LEU A 97 6.03 18.66 12.63
C LEU A 97 6.98 19.28 11.60
N GLU A 98 6.92 18.83 10.35
CA GLU A 98 7.71 19.41 9.24
C GLU A 98 7.07 20.68 8.64
N LYS A 99 5.91 21.13 9.17
CA LYS A 99 5.18 22.33 8.72
C LYS A 99 4.85 22.28 7.22
N LYS A 100 4.39 21.12 6.74
CA LYS A 100 4.07 20.83 5.33
C LYS A 100 2.59 20.61 5.05
N LYS A 101 1.72 21.11 5.95
CA LYS A 101 0.27 21.00 5.81
C LYS A 101 -0.21 21.65 4.50
N GLY A 102 -0.99 20.91 3.72
CA GLY A 102 -1.49 21.35 2.42
C GLY A 102 -0.47 21.23 1.26
N GLU A 103 0.79 20.89 1.55
CA GLU A 103 1.81 20.59 0.54
C GLU A 103 2.00 19.09 0.30
N VAL A 104 1.70 18.27 1.32
CA VAL A 104 1.90 16.82 1.31
C VAL A 104 0.57 16.11 1.52
N SER A 105 0.27 15.11 0.69
CA SER A 105 -0.92 14.25 0.81
C SER A 105 -0.58 12.89 1.40
N ILE A 106 -1.56 12.21 1.98
CA ILE A 106 -1.45 10.87 2.54
C ILE A 106 -2.21 9.89 1.65
N CYS A 107 -1.50 8.88 1.17
CA CYS A 107 -2.04 7.79 0.38
C CYS A 107 -2.15 6.51 1.21
N GLY A 108 -3.36 5.94 1.26
CA GLY A 108 -3.60 4.63 1.88
C GLY A 108 -3.07 3.49 1.02
N ALA A 109 -1.90 2.95 1.39
CA ALA A 109 -1.17 1.92 0.66
C ALA A 109 -1.78 0.53 0.88
N ILE A 110 -2.14 -0.12 -0.22
CA ILE A 110 -2.75 -1.45 -0.26
C ILE A 110 -2.04 -2.27 -1.35
N GLY A 111 -1.22 -3.24 -0.93
CA GLY A 111 -0.62 -4.21 -1.81
C GLY A 111 -1.59 -5.28 -2.29
N SER A 112 -1.21 -5.97 -3.37
CA SER A 112 -1.92 -7.14 -3.90
C SER A 112 -2.17 -8.22 -2.84
N LEU A 113 -3.18 -9.07 -3.04
CA LEU A 113 -3.43 -10.20 -2.13
C LEU A 113 -2.25 -11.16 -2.02
N ASN A 114 -1.38 -11.23 -3.03
CA ASN A 114 -0.16 -12.04 -2.95
C ASN A 114 0.82 -11.51 -1.90
N ALA A 115 0.87 -10.19 -1.69
CA ALA A 115 1.71 -9.59 -0.64
C ALA A 115 1.31 -10.06 0.76
N LEU A 116 0.03 -10.42 0.98
CA LEU A 116 -0.47 -10.93 2.26
C LEU A 116 0.14 -12.29 2.64
N ARG A 117 0.70 -13.02 1.67
CA ARG A 117 1.35 -14.31 1.92
C ARG A 117 2.74 -14.14 2.53
N GLY A 118 3.35 -12.97 2.34
CA GLY A 118 4.70 -12.67 2.83
C GLY A 118 5.80 -13.57 2.26
N ASP A 119 5.53 -14.29 1.16
CA ASP A 119 6.43 -15.24 0.50
C ASP A 119 7.06 -14.69 -0.79
N GLY A 120 6.78 -13.43 -1.15
CA GLY A 120 7.30 -12.75 -2.34
C GLY A 120 6.62 -13.20 -3.65
N SER A 121 5.54 -13.97 -3.56
CA SER A 121 4.78 -14.48 -4.71
C SER A 121 4.17 -13.38 -5.59
N GLU A 122 4.02 -12.16 -5.09
CA GLU A 122 3.49 -11.02 -5.85
C GLU A 122 4.33 -10.68 -7.10
N TYR A 123 5.61 -11.08 -7.13
CA TYR A 123 6.51 -10.80 -8.25
C TYR A 123 6.58 -11.91 -9.31
N SER A 124 5.80 -12.98 -9.16
CA SER A 124 5.76 -14.14 -10.07
C SER A 124 4.73 -14.00 -11.19
N GLY A 125 3.62 -13.30 -10.96
CA GLY A 125 2.48 -13.24 -11.88
C GLY A 125 1.65 -14.52 -11.99
N GLU A 126 2.02 -15.60 -11.28
CA GLU A 126 1.39 -16.93 -11.43
C GLU A 126 -0.03 -17.03 -10.82
N PHE A 127 -0.44 -16.04 -10.03
CA PHE A 127 -1.60 -16.14 -9.14
C PHE A 127 -2.85 -15.37 -9.60
N CYS A 128 -2.86 -14.93 -10.87
CA CYS A 128 -3.92 -14.08 -11.39
C CYS A 128 -5.32 -14.69 -11.45
N ASN A 129 -5.38 -16.02 -11.41
CA ASN A 129 -6.62 -16.78 -11.41
C ASN A 129 -6.88 -17.54 -10.10
N THR A 130 -6.11 -17.25 -9.05
CA THR A 130 -6.22 -17.97 -7.76
C THR A 130 -7.51 -17.65 -7.02
N TYR A 131 -7.91 -16.37 -7.03
CA TYR A 131 -9.09 -15.90 -6.29
C TYR A 131 -10.24 -15.60 -7.25
N SER A 132 -11.45 -15.87 -6.79
CA SER A 132 -12.70 -15.36 -7.37
C SER A 132 -12.83 -13.85 -7.14
N ASP A 133 -13.72 -13.21 -7.91
CA ASP A 133 -13.97 -11.78 -7.77
C ASP A 133 -14.49 -11.45 -6.36
N GLN A 134 -15.35 -12.31 -5.80
CA GLN A 134 -15.87 -12.14 -4.43
C GLN A 134 -14.78 -12.25 -3.37
N GLU A 135 -13.83 -13.18 -3.51
CA GLU A 135 -12.70 -13.30 -2.58
C GLU A 135 -11.79 -12.06 -2.63
N TYR A 136 -11.55 -11.49 -3.82
CA TYR A 136 -10.83 -10.21 -3.92
C TYR A 136 -11.55 -9.08 -3.16
N LEU A 137 -12.87 -8.98 -3.33
CA LEU A 137 -13.68 -7.97 -2.64
C LEU A 137 -13.63 -8.17 -1.13
N ASP A 138 -13.85 -9.38 -0.64
CA ASP A 138 -13.95 -9.67 0.79
C ASP A 138 -12.62 -9.47 1.52
N MET A 139 -11.49 -9.76 0.86
CA MET A 139 -10.17 -9.57 1.44
C MET A 139 -9.69 -8.11 1.41
N HIS A 140 -10.06 -7.33 0.39
CA HIS A 140 -9.67 -5.91 0.30
C HIS A 140 -10.59 -4.97 1.05
N ARG A 141 -11.90 -5.25 1.11
CA ARG A 141 -12.92 -4.36 1.70
C ARG A 141 -12.58 -3.90 3.13
N PRO A 142 -12.15 -4.77 4.07
CA PRO A 142 -11.82 -4.32 5.42
C PRO A 142 -10.67 -3.31 5.44
N ARG A 143 -9.63 -3.53 4.62
CA ARG A 143 -8.44 -2.66 4.53
C ARG A 143 -8.79 -1.31 3.90
N VAL A 144 -9.56 -1.34 2.81
CA VAL A 144 -10.08 -0.15 2.12
C VAL A 144 -10.92 0.67 3.08
N LYS A 145 -11.90 0.04 3.74
CA LYS A 145 -12.78 0.70 4.70
C LYS A 145 -11.98 1.36 5.83
N ALA A 146 -11.06 0.62 6.45
CA ALA A 146 -10.25 1.14 7.55
C ALA A 146 -9.42 2.37 7.13
N LEU A 147 -8.76 2.35 5.96
CA LEU A 147 -7.97 3.48 5.48
C LEU A 147 -8.84 4.69 5.13
N VAL A 148 -10.00 4.46 4.50
CA VAL A 148 -10.95 5.54 4.16
C VAL A 148 -11.50 6.20 5.43
N GLU A 149 -11.93 5.40 6.41
CA GLU A 149 -12.43 5.90 7.70
C GLU A 149 -11.32 6.61 8.51
N SER A 150 -10.06 6.22 8.31
CA SER A 150 -8.89 6.87 8.94
C SER A 150 -8.53 8.23 8.33
N GLY A 151 -9.15 8.62 7.21
CA GLY A 151 -8.98 9.95 6.61
C GLY A 151 -7.76 10.10 5.70
N VAL A 152 -7.43 9.08 4.90
CA VAL A 152 -6.48 9.22 3.79
C VAL A 152 -7.02 10.16 2.70
N ASP A 153 -6.15 10.88 1.99
CA ASP A 153 -6.56 11.75 0.88
C ASP A 153 -7.00 10.95 -0.36
N PHE A 154 -6.36 9.79 -0.57
CA PHE A 154 -6.67 8.82 -1.62
C PHE A 154 -6.06 7.45 -1.32
N LEU A 155 -6.41 6.43 -2.10
CA LEU A 155 -5.87 5.08 -1.98
C LEU A 155 -4.82 4.78 -3.06
N CYS A 156 -3.89 3.91 -2.71
CA CYS A 156 -2.87 3.39 -3.61
C CYS A 156 -2.95 1.88 -3.62
N PHE A 157 -3.55 1.32 -4.67
CA PHE A 157 -3.44 -0.10 -4.95
C PHE A 157 -2.14 -0.34 -5.72
N GLU A 158 -1.21 -1.07 -5.13
CA GLU A 158 0.15 -1.15 -5.67
C GLU A 158 0.63 -2.59 -5.84
N THR A 159 1.58 -2.73 -6.76
CA THR A 159 2.21 -4.01 -7.12
C THR A 159 1.19 -5.08 -7.54
N LEU A 160 0.11 -4.66 -8.24
CA LEU A 160 -0.88 -5.61 -8.71
C LEU A 160 -0.28 -6.50 -9.82
N PRO A 161 -0.37 -7.83 -9.71
CA PRO A 161 0.20 -8.75 -10.69
C PRO A 161 -0.63 -8.83 -11.97
N CYS A 162 -1.91 -8.43 -11.94
CA CYS A 162 -2.82 -8.50 -13.09
C CYS A 162 -4.12 -7.73 -12.94
N SER A 163 -4.81 -7.60 -14.08
CA SER A 163 -6.05 -6.85 -14.24
C SER A 163 -7.25 -7.42 -13.48
N LYS A 164 -7.30 -8.72 -13.17
CA LYS A 164 -8.46 -9.32 -12.48
C LYS A 164 -8.67 -8.70 -11.10
N GLU A 165 -7.61 -8.65 -10.30
CA GLU A 165 -7.61 -7.99 -8.99
C GLU A 165 -7.92 -6.49 -9.12
N ALA A 166 -7.32 -5.81 -10.11
CA ALA A 166 -7.58 -4.40 -10.35
C ALA A 166 -9.06 -4.11 -10.68
N LEU A 167 -9.71 -4.96 -11.47
CA LEU A 167 -11.13 -4.80 -11.80
C LEU A 167 -12.02 -5.02 -10.57
N ALA A 168 -11.70 -6.00 -9.73
CA ALA A 168 -12.39 -6.20 -8.45
C ALA A 168 -12.24 -4.95 -7.54
N LEU A 169 -11.03 -4.39 -7.44
CA LEU A 169 -10.77 -3.17 -6.68
C LEU A 169 -11.51 -1.95 -7.24
N ILE A 170 -11.59 -1.80 -8.56
CA ILE A 170 -12.40 -0.73 -9.19
C ILE A 170 -13.87 -0.89 -8.83
N GLY A 171 -14.41 -2.10 -8.85
CA GLY A 171 -15.78 -2.39 -8.40
C GLY A 171 -15.97 -2.07 -6.92
N LEU A 172 -15.01 -2.44 -6.07
CA LEU A 172 -15.04 -2.12 -4.63
C LEU A 172 -15.08 -0.61 -4.36
N LEU A 173 -14.37 0.20 -5.16
CA LEU A 173 -14.41 1.66 -5.01
C LEU A 173 -15.80 2.27 -5.26
N GLU A 174 -16.73 1.56 -5.89
CA GLU A 174 -18.12 2.02 -6.02
C GLU A 174 -18.83 2.09 -4.65
N GLU A 175 -18.38 1.31 -3.66
CA GLU A 175 -18.84 1.40 -2.26
C GLU A 175 -18.34 2.70 -1.58
N PHE A 176 -17.34 3.38 -2.16
CA PHE A 176 -16.66 4.56 -1.60
C PHE A 176 -16.60 5.74 -2.61
N PRO A 177 -17.75 6.34 -2.98
CA PRO A 177 -17.87 7.22 -4.16
C PRO A 177 -17.05 8.53 -4.10
N ASN A 178 -16.60 8.94 -2.91
CA ASN A 178 -15.78 10.15 -2.72
C ASN A 178 -14.28 9.87 -2.69
N VAL A 179 -13.88 8.60 -2.77
CA VAL A 179 -12.49 8.18 -2.67
C VAL A 179 -11.85 8.17 -4.06
N LYS A 180 -10.66 8.75 -4.15
CA LYS A 180 -9.81 8.66 -5.33
C LYS A 180 -8.81 7.54 -5.11
N ALA A 181 -8.35 6.93 -6.20
CA ALA A 181 -7.30 5.92 -6.12
C ALA A 181 -6.33 6.01 -7.29
N TRP A 182 -5.11 5.54 -7.10
CA TRP A 182 -4.32 5.02 -8.21
C TRP A 182 -4.23 3.50 -8.13
N ILE A 183 -3.94 2.89 -9.27
CA ILE A 183 -3.64 1.48 -9.40
C ILE A 183 -2.29 1.35 -10.11
N SER A 184 -1.35 0.66 -9.48
CA SER A 184 -0.04 0.37 -10.04
C SER A 184 0.15 -1.12 -10.25
N PHE A 185 0.65 -1.50 -11.41
CA PHE A 185 0.93 -2.89 -11.77
C PHE A 185 2.42 -3.20 -11.67
N PHE A 186 2.72 -4.40 -11.17
CA PHE A 186 4.05 -4.97 -11.28
C PHE A 186 4.21 -5.70 -12.62
N ARG A 187 5.40 -5.62 -13.22
CA ARG A 187 5.73 -6.33 -14.47
C ARG A 187 7.12 -6.95 -14.43
N GLN A 188 7.24 -8.17 -14.93
CA GLN A 188 8.52 -8.78 -15.27
C GLN A 188 8.80 -8.62 -16.79
N GLY A 189 9.96 -8.05 -17.16
CA GLY A 189 10.45 -8.00 -18.55
C GLY A 189 9.90 -6.86 -19.43
N LYS A 190 10.32 -6.83 -20.70
CA LYS A 190 9.98 -5.77 -21.69
C LYS A 190 8.61 -6.00 -22.35
N GLY A 191 7.92 -4.91 -22.70
CA GLY A 191 6.66 -4.88 -23.50
C GLY A 191 5.57 -3.99 -22.89
N SER A 192 4.40 -3.92 -23.52
CA SER A 192 3.24 -3.09 -23.12
C SER A 192 2.24 -3.89 -22.27
N VAL A 193 1.65 -3.28 -21.23
CA VAL A 193 0.47 -3.83 -20.55
C VAL A 193 -0.74 -3.13 -21.16
N ASN A 194 -1.58 -3.87 -21.88
CA ASN A 194 -2.80 -3.32 -22.47
C ASN A 194 -3.97 -3.60 -21.54
N ILE A 195 -4.28 -2.65 -20.65
CA ILE A 195 -5.46 -2.74 -19.79
C ILE A 195 -6.58 -1.99 -20.46
N LYS A 196 -7.55 -2.72 -21.02
CA LYS A 196 -8.81 -2.15 -21.51
C LYS A 196 -9.78 -2.03 -20.35
N ILE A 197 -9.75 -0.89 -19.65
CA ILE A 197 -10.81 -0.53 -18.69
C ILE A 197 -12.01 -0.05 -19.50
N ARG A 198 -13.10 -0.81 -19.50
CA ARG A 198 -14.36 -0.41 -20.14
C ARG A 198 -15.19 0.33 -19.11
N THR A 199 -15.17 1.66 -19.12
CA THR A 199 -16.01 2.45 -18.22
C THR A 199 -17.48 2.30 -18.65
N GLY A 200 -18.32 1.74 -17.76
CA GLY A 200 -19.75 1.56 -18.02
C GLY A 200 -20.47 2.90 -18.24
N THR A 201 -21.48 2.95 -19.12
CA THR A 201 -22.09 4.17 -19.68
C THR A 201 -23.19 4.82 -18.81
N SER A 202 -23.11 4.80 -17.48
CA SER A 202 -24.10 5.51 -16.64
C SER A 202 -23.65 6.96 -16.34
N PRO A 203 -24.40 8.00 -16.73
CA PRO A 203 -24.03 9.41 -16.55
C PRO A 203 -24.27 10.00 -15.15
N THR A 204 -24.87 9.24 -14.22
CA THR A 204 -25.50 9.81 -13.01
C THR A 204 -24.79 9.51 -11.68
N GLN A 205 -23.65 8.83 -11.67
CA GLN A 205 -22.84 8.61 -10.46
C GLN A 205 -21.44 9.20 -10.66
N SER A 206 -20.99 9.99 -9.68
CA SER A 206 -19.59 10.39 -9.57
C SER A 206 -18.74 9.12 -9.45
N LYS A 207 -17.96 8.83 -10.48
CA LYS A 207 -17.08 7.65 -10.49
C LYS A 207 -15.78 7.96 -9.78
N PRO A 208 -15.19 6.98 -9.07
CA PRO A 208 -13.85 7.14 -8.52
C PRO A 208 -12.86 7.47 -9.65
N LEU A 209 -12.03 8.49 -9.42
CA LEU A 209 -10.92 8.80 -10.32
C LEU A 209 -9.83 7.74 -10.10
N VAL A 210 -9.52 6.98 -11.15
CA VAL A 210 -8.49 5.93 -11.14
C VAL A 210 -7.38 6.30 -12.13
N ILE A 211 -6.15 6.45 -11.62
CA ILE A 211 -4.94 6.62 -12.43
C ILE A 211 -4.21 5.28 -12.49
N VAL A 212 -3.85 4.82 -13.68
CA VAL A 212 -3.11 3.56 -13.87
C VAL A 212 -1.63 3.85 -14.15
N THR A 213 -0.74 3.25 -13.37
CA THR A 213 0.72 3.39 -13.51
C THR A 213 1.41 2.02 -13.52
N SER A 214 2.71 1.99 -13.83
CA SER A 214 3.55 0.79 -13.73
C SER A 214 4.67 1.02 -12.73
N ASP A 215 4.92 0.03 -11.88
CA ASP A 215 5.99 0.08 -10.88
C ASP A 215 7.23 -0.72 -11.31
N PHE A 216 8.41 -0.22 -10.94
CA PHE A 216 9.70 -0.89 -11.08
C PHE A 216 10.16 -1.39 -9.68
N ALA A 217 9.54 -2.47 -9.20
CA ALA A 217 9.89 -3.06 -7.90
C ALA A 217 11.18 -3.91 -7.96
N GLU A 218 12.32 -3.30 -8.30
CA GLU A 218 13.62 -3.99 -8.35
C GLU A 218 14.23 -4.17 -6.95
N HIS A 219 13.96 -3.25 -6.02
CA HIS A 219 14.52 -3.27 -4.67
C HIS A 219 13.90 -4.35 -3.77
N GLN A 220 12.57 -4.43 -3.69
CA GLN A 220 11.86 -5.46 -2.91
C GLN A 220 12.19 -6.88 -3.37
N ARG A 221 12.35 -7.08 -4.68
CA ARG A 221 12.82 -8.36 -5.25
C ARG A 221 14.24 -8.72 -4.77
N ASN A 222 15.12 -7.74 -4.62
CA ASN A 222 16.49 -7.99 -4.15
C ASN A 222 16.56 -8.33 -2.66
N ILE A 223 15.69 -7.74 -1.83
CA ILE A 223 15.51 -8.12 -0.42
C ILE A 223 15.04 -9.59 -0.35
N GLN A 224 14.04 -9.98 -1.14
CA GLN A 224 13.52 -11.36 -1.16
C GLN A 224 14.54 -12.39 -1.70
N ARG A 225 15.29 -12.06 -2.75
CA ARG A 225 16.34 -12.96 -3.30
C ARG A 225 17.44 -13.27 -2.30
N ARG A 226 17.81 -12.31 -1.44
CA ARG A 226 18.80 -12.54 -0.37
C ARG A 226 18.32 -13.59 0.64
N ASN A 227 17.01 -13.70 0.87
CA ASN A 227 16.43 -14.65 1.82
C ASN A 227 16.26 -16.07 1.25
N LEU A 228 15.93 -16.21 -0.05
CA LEU A 228 15.92 -17.52 -0.72
C LEU A 228 17.31 -18.15 -0.74
N CYS A 229 18.38 -17.37 -0.93
CA CYS A 229 19.75 -17.88 -0.82
C CYS A 229 20.14 -18.27 0.61
N ARG A 230 19.62 -17.59 1.64
CA ARG A 230 19.95 -17.90 3.05
C ARG A 230 19.23 -19.12 3.62
N ARG A 231 18.11 -19.55 3.03
CA ARG A 231 17.38 -20.77 3.43
C ARG A 231 17.89 -22.03 2.71
N GLY A 232 18.87 -21.90 1.83
CA GLY A 232 19.48 -23.00 1.07
C GLY A 232 20.93 -23.32 1.44
N CYS A 233 21.46 -22.77 2.55
CA CYS A 233 22.77 -23.08 3.11
C CYS A 233 22.64 -23.65 4.52
#